data_AF-A0A8T5ZJJ0-F1
#
_entry.id   AF-A0A8T5ZJJ0-F1
#
_cell.length_a   1.000
_cell.length_b   1.000
_cell.length_c   1.000
_cell.angle_alpha   90.00
_cell.angle_beta   90.00
_cell.angle_gamma   90.00
#
_symmetry.space_group_name_H-M   'P 1'
#
loop_
_entity.id
_entity.type
_entity.pdbx_description
1 polymer ?
#
loop_
_entity_poly.entity_id
_entity_poly.type
_entity_poly.pdbx_seq_one_letter_code
_entity_poly.pdbx_strand_id
1 'polypeptide(L)' 'MFVEALKRQNPALISAALSLWQQGKIAPDSWVIDVDQVLENGKRLIETARLYGIELYLMTKQFGRNPWLAEKLLALG' A
#
# COMPACT_ATOMS: atom_id res chain seq x y z
N MET A 1 -16.81 -1.35 -4.91
CA MET A 1 -16.00 -2.59 -4.93
C MET A 1 -14.84 -2.46 -3.93
N PHE A 2 -14.19 -3.57 -3.55
CA PHE A 2 -13.14 -3.70 -2.51
C PHE A 2 -13.50 -3.48 -1.03
N VAL A 3 -14.68 -2.99 -0.66
CA VAL A 3 -15.08 -2.87 0.76
C VAL A 3 -15.04 -4.21 1.51
N GLU A 4 -15.59 -5.27 0.93
CA GLU A 4 -15.55 -6.61 1.55
C GLU A 4 -14.14 -7.19 1.59
N ALA A 5 -13.32 -6.92 0.57
CA ALA A 5 -11.92 -7.31 0.56
C ALA A 5 -11.13 -6.59 1.68
N LEU A 6 -11.34 -5.28 1.85
CA LEU A 6 -10.73 -4.48 2.90
C LEU A 6 -11.11 -5.00 4.30
N LYS A 7 -12.40 -5.24 4.54
CA LYS A 7 -12.89 -5.83 5.80
C LYS A 7 -12.23 -7.18 6.11
N ARG A 8 -12.04 -8.02 5.09
CA ARG A 8 -11.43 -9.35 5.24
C ARG A 8 -9.91 -9.32 5.40
N GLN A 9 -9.23 -8.48 4.62
CA GLN A 9 -7.77 -8.54 4.46
C GLN A 9 -7.03 -7.51 5.31
N ASN A 10 -7.61 -6.33 5.55
CA ASN A 10 -6.97 -5.28 6.34
C ASN A 10 -8.00 -4.46 7.15
N PRO A 11 -8.70 -5.07 8.12
CA PRO A 11 -9.61 -4.36 9.01
C PRO A 11 -8.86 -3.37 9.93
N ALA A 12 -7.57 -3.58 10.18
CA ALA A 12 -6.74 -2.68 10.99
C ALA A 12 -6.60 -1.29 10.34
N LEU A 13 -6.47 -1.22 9.01
CA LEU A 13 -6.44 0.04 8.27
C LEU A 13 -7.73 0.85 8.45
N ILE A 14 -8.90 0.20 8.53
CA ILE A 14 -10.18 0.88 8.82
C ILE A 14 -10.11 1.55 10.19
N SER A 15 -9.72 0.79 11.22
CA SER A 15 -9.61 1.29 12.59
C SER A 15 -8.58 2.43 12.71
N ALA A 16 -7.43 2.29 12.05
CA ALA A 16 -6.38 3.30 12.05
C ALA A 16 -6.83 4.60 11.37
N ALA A 17 -7.46 4.51 10.20
CA ALA A 17 -7.97 5.66 9.47
C ALA A 17 -9.04 6.42 10.28
N LEU A 18 -10.00 5.69 10.88
CA LEU A 18 -11.04 6.30 11.72
C LEU A 18 -10.45 6.98 12.96
N SER A 19 -9.51 6.32 13.64
CA SER A 19 -8.84 6.88 14.83
C SER A 19 -8.06 8.16 14.51
N LEU A 20 -7.29 8.16 13.42
CA LEU A 20 -6.53 9.34 12.99
C LEU A 20 -7.42 10.49 12.51
N TRP A 21 -8.53 10.18 11.84
CA TRP A 21 -9.54 11.18 11.46
C TRP A 21 -10.21 11.79 12.69
N GLN A 22 -10.62 10.98 13.68
CA GLN A 22 -11.19 11.48 14.95
C GLN A 22 -10.23 12.38 15.73
N GLN A 23 -8.92 12.16 15.58
CA GLN A 23 -7.87 13.01 16.15
C GLN A 23 -7.60 14.29 15.32
N GLY A 24 -8.31 14.50 14.21
CA GLY A 24 -8.10 15.64 13.31
C GLY A 24 -6.81 15.58 12.49
N LYS A 25 -6.15 14.41 12.41
CA LYS A 25 -4.88 14.22 11.69
C LYS A 25 -5.06 13.91 10.21
N ILE A 26 -6.27 13.52 9.80
CA ILE A 26 -6.61 13.19 8.41
C ILE A 26 -7.83 14.02 8.01
N ALA A 27 -7.73 14.71 6.88
CA ALA A 27 -8.82 15.46 6.28
C ALA A 27 -9.76 14.53 5.48
N PRO A 28 -11.01 14.93 5.21
CA PRO A 28 -11.82 14.28 4.17
C PRO A 28 -11.11 14.35 2.80
N ASP A 29 -11.59 13.54 1.83
CA ASP A 29 -10.98 13.42 0.49
C ASP A 29 -9.49 12.98 0.53
N SER A 30 -9.16 12.08 1.45
CA SER A 30 -7.81 11.54 1.62
C SER A 30 -7.77 10.03 1.42
N TRP A 31 -6.75 9.55 0.71
CA TRP A 31 -6.43 8.12 0.64
C TRP A 31 -5.44 7.76 1.76
N VAL A 32 -5.84 6.84 2.63
CA VAL A 32 -4.95 6.31 3.69
C VAL A 32 -4.27 5.06 3.18
N ILE A 33 -2.94 5.10 3.10
CA ILE A 33 -2.12 3.99 2.61
C ILE A 33 -1.46 3.30 3.80
N ASP A 34 -1.74 2.01 3.96
CA ASP A 34 -1.00 1.14 4.88
C ASP A 34 0.38 0.83 4.28
N VAL A 35 1.40 1.54 4.78
CA VAL A 35 2.78 1.41 4.28
C VAL A 35 3.33 0.02 4.54
N ASP A 36 3.07 -0.55 5.71
CA ASP A 36 3.57 -1.87 6.09
C ASP A 36 3.03 -2.93 5.12
N GLN A 37 1.73 -2.89 4.85
CA GLN A 37 1.09 -3.82 3.94
C GLN A 37 1.53 -3.63 2.48
N VAL A 38 1.77 -2.38 2.04
CA VAL A 38 2.27 -2.12 0.68
C VAL A 38 3.68 -2.69 0.50
N LEU A 39 4.57 -2.52 1.49
CA LEU A 39 5.93 -3.07 1.41
C LEU A 39 5.93 -4.60 1.47
N GLU A 40 5.07 -5.21 2.29
CA GLU A 40 4.91 -6.66 2.30
C GLU A 40 4.41 -7.19 0.94
N ASN A 41 3.42 -6.52 0.34
CA ASN A 41 2.93 -6.88 -0.99
C ASN A 41 4.02 -6.76 -2.05
N GLY A 42 4.82 -5.68 -1.99
CA GLY A 42 5.98 -5.49 -2.87
C GLY A 42 6.99 -6.65 -2.75
N LYS A 43 7.33 -7.06 -1.52
CA LYS A 43 8.24 -8.19 -1.26
C LYS A 43 7.71 -9.48 -1.89
N ARG A 44 6.43 -9.81 -1.66
CA ARG A 44 5.81 -11.02 -2.23
C ARG A 44 5.83 -11.02 -3.76
N LEU A 45 5.61 -9.87 -4.39
CA LEU A 45 5.68 -9.74 -5.85
C LEU A 45 7.10 -9.99 -6.37
N ILE A 46 8.10 -9.40 -5.73
CA ILE A 46 9.52 -9.57 -6.08
C ILE A 46 9.98 -11.02 -5.89
N GLU A 47 9.66 -11.64 -4.75
CA GLU A 47 9.97 -13.05 -4.49
C GLU A 47 9.35 -13.95 -5.56
N THR A 48 8.09 -13.71 -5.92
CA THR A 48 7.41 -14.45 -6.97
C THR A 48 8.09 -14.25 -8.33
N ALA A 49 8.39 -13.01 -8.72
CA ALA A 49 9.00 -12.71 -10.01
C ALA A 49 10.40 -13.34 -10.14
N ARG A 50 11.18 -13.34 -9.04
CA ARG A 50 12.50 -14.00 -8.97
C ARG A 50 12.40 -15.51 -9.21
N LEU A 51 11.37 -16.19 -8.68
CA LEU A 51 11.15 -17.63 -8.93
C LEU A 51 10.96 -17.96 -10.41
N TYR A 52 10.43 -17.02 -11.21
CA TYR A 52 10.17 -17.19 -12.63
C TYR A 52 11.15 -16.46 -13.55
N GLY A 53 12.18 -15.80 -13.01
CA GLY A 53 13.15 -15.03 -13.80
C GLY A 53 12.54 -13.82 -14.52
N ILE A 54 11.53 -13.19 -13.93
CA ILE A 54 10.84 -12.02 -14.48
C ILE A 54 11.33 -10.75 -13.78
N GLU A 55 11.63 -9.70 -14.55
CA GLU A 55 11.90 -8.36 -14.02
C GLU A 55 10.60 -7.54 -13.88
N LEU A 56 10.50 -6.76 -12.81
CA LEU A 56 9.34 -5.90 -12.53
C LEU A 56 9.72 -4.42 -12.60
N TYR A 57 8.91 -3.65 -13.33
CA TYR A 57 8.93 -2.19 -13.25
C TYR A 57 7.80 -1.68 -12.36
N LEU A 58 8.12 -0.80 -11.41
CA LEU A 58 7.15 -0.23 -10.48
C LEU A 58 6.27 0.84 -11.15
N MET A 59 4.97 0.58 -11.29
CA MET A 59 3.98 1.57 -11.72
C MET A 59 3.38 2.30 -10.51
N THR A 60 3.45 3.64 -10.51
CA THR A 60 3.07 4.48 -9.36
C THR A 60 1.82 5.33 -9.55
N LYS A 61 1.25 5.36 -10.77
CA LYS A 61 0.17 6.28 -11.15
C LYS A 61 -1.08 6.13 -10.26
N GLN A 62 -1.45 4.91 -9.92
CA GLN A 62 -2.66 4.57 -9.16
C GLN A 62 -2.63 5.02 -7.69
N PHE A 63 -1.46 5.22 -7.10
CA PHE A 63 -1.29 5.76 -5.74
C PHE A 63 -0.78 7.21 -5.75
N GLY A 64 -1.06 7.94 -6.81
CA GLY A 64 -0.78 9.38 -6.91
C GLY A 64 0.68 9.71 -7.22
N ARG A 65 1.44 8.80 -7.84
CA ARG A 65 2.86 9.02 -8.20
C ARG A 65 3.72 9.42 -6.99
N ASN A 66 3.38 8.89 -5.81
CA ASN A 66 4.01 9.27 -4.55
C ASN A 66 5.50 8.88 -4.56
N PRO A 67 6.44 9.85 -4.51
CA PRO A 67 7.87 9.56 -4.64
C PRO A 67 8.43 8.85 -3.40
N TRP A 68 7.90 9.15 -2.21
CA TRP A 68 8.34 8.52 -0.97
C TRP A 68 8.02 7.03 -0.96
N LEU A 69 6.80 6.65 -1.37
CA LEU A 69 6.42 5.24 -1.47
C LEU A 69 7.19 4.52 -2.59
N ALA A 70 7.44 5.20 -3.71
CA ALA A 70 8.24 4.67 -4.80
C ALA A 70 9.67 4.35 -4.36
N GLU A 71 10.33 5.26 -3.63
CA GLU A 71 11.67 5.03 -3.07
C GLU A 71 11.70 3.78 -2.18
N LYS A 72 10.71 3.63 -1.27
CA LYS A 72 10.66 2.46 -0.38
C LYS A 72 10.40 1.15 -1.12
N LEU A 73 9.57 1.16 -2.15
CA LEU A 73 9.29 -0.02 -2.97
C LEU A 73 10.49 -0.41 -3.84
N LEU A 74 11.18 0.56 -4.45
CA LEU A 74 12.39 0.30 -5.24
C LEU A 74 13.52 -0.29 -4.39
N ALA A 75 13.60 0.07 -3.11
CA ALA A 75 14.59 -0.49 -2.18
C ALA A 75 14.39 -2.00 -1.89
N LEU A 76 13.26 -2.59 -2.29
CA LEU A 76 13.02 -4.04 -2.16
C LEU A 76 13.77 -4.88 -3.21
N GLY A 77 14.28 -4.22 -4.27
CA GLY A 77 14.90 -4.85 -5.44
C GLY A 77 13.88 -5.48 -6.35
#